data_AF-C0NRK4-F1
#
_entry.id   AF-C0NRK4-F1
#
_cell.length_a   1.000
_cell.length_b   1.000
_cell.length_c   1.000
_cell.angle_alpha   90.00
_cell.angle_beta   90.00
_cell.angle_gamma   90.00
#
_symmetry.space_group_name_H-M   'P 1'
#
loop_
_entity.id
_entity.type
_entity.pdbx_description
1 polymer ?
#
loop_
_entity_poly.entity_id
_entity_poly.type
_entity_poly.pdbx_seq_one_letter_code
_entity_poly.pdbx_strand_id
1 'polypeptide(L)'
;MSSRPFNPLPVCPIPIQWDVPGRIAELQAKIDDPATSEAQKINLQTAIKLYHDKELPGRLKWIQDGKVVQLKDIDFHRPHWTEGHLQQISTQAMIPATKPDPSSEPP
;
A
#
# COMPACT_ATOMS: atom_id res chain seq x y z
N MET A 1 41.94 -2.59 20.38
CA MET A 1 40.49 -2.37 20.32
C MET A 1 39.95 -3.22 19.18
N SER A 2 39.12 -4.23 19.45
CA SER A 2 38.56 -5.09 18.41
C SER A 2 37.20 -4.54 18.00
N SER A 3 37.13 -3.86 16.86
CA SER A 3 35.89 -3.41 16.25
C SER A 3 35.23 -4.61 15.56
N ARG A 4 34.09 -5.09 16.11
CA ARG A 4 33.27 -6.03 15.37
C ARG A 4 32.79 -5.36 14.06
N PRO A 5 32.81 -6.08 12.92
CA PRO A 5 32.27 -5.54 11.69
C PRO A 5 30.78 -5.25 11.88
N PHE A 6 30.37 -4.04 11.48
CA PHE A 6 28.96 -3.68 11.37
C PHE A 6 28.35 -4.49 10.23
N ASN A 7 27.50 -5.47 10.57
CA ASN A 7 26.72 -6.23 9.62
C ASN A 7 25.24 -5.88 9.83
N PRO A 8 24.74 -4.78 9.22
CA PRO A 8 23.33 -4.47 9.33
C PRO A 8 22.57 -5.56 8.60
N LEU A 9 21.85 -6.39 9.35
CA LEU A 9 20.85 -7.27 8.75
C LEU A 9 19.89 -6.39 7.92
N PRO A 10 19.46 -6.84 6.73
CA PRO A 10 18.44 -6.11 5.99
C PRO A 10 17.23 -5.89 6.90
N VAL A 11 16.69 -4.66 6.88
CA VAL A 11 15.54 -4.26 7.71
C VAL A 11 14.34 -5.19 7.53
N CYS A 12 14.27 -5.92 6.40
CA CYS A 12 13.40 -7.07 6.20
C CYS A 12 14.24 -8.26 5.70
N PRO A 13 14.47 -9.29 6.54
CA PRO A 13 15.28 -10.47 6.16
C PRO A 13 14.63 -11.34 5.09
N ILE A 14 13.34 -11.14 4.82
CA ILE A 14 12.58 -11.81 3.76
C ILE A 14 12.05 -10.70 2.84
N PRO A 15 12.38 -10.71 1.54
CA PRO A 15 11.73 -9.81 0.59
C PRO A 15 10.22 -9.98 0.69
N ILE A 16 9.49 -8.88 0.89
CA ILE A 16 8.03 -8.92 0.94
C ILE A 16 7.53 -9.59 -0.34
N GLN A 17 6.93 -10.77 -0.22
CA GLN A 17 6.30 -11.44 -1.34
C GLN A 17 5.01 -10.68 -1.66
N TRP A 18 4.99 -10.04 -2.82
CA TRP A 18 3.82 -9.28 -3.26
C TRP A 18 2.75 -10.23 -3.80
N ASP A 19 1.63 -10.35 -3.10
CA ASP A 19 0.45 -11.05 -3.63
C ASP A 19 -0.23 -10.18 -4.69
N VAL A 20 0.29 -10.25 -5.92
CA VAL A 20 -0.25 -9.49 -7.07
C VAL A 20 -1.69 -9.91 -7.36
N PRO A 21 -2.01 -11.21 -7.47
CA PRO A 21 -3.40 -11.65 -7.69
C PRO A 21 -4.36 -11.17 -6.60
N GLY A 22 -4.00 -11.32 -5.32
CA GLY A 22 -4.85 -10.86 -4.21
C GLY A 22 -5.07 -9.35 -4.23
N ARG A 23 -4.02 -8.56 -4.52
CA ARG A 23 -4.15 -7.11 -4.63
C ARG A 23 -5.03 -6.69 -5.81
N ILE A 24 -4.89 -7.34 -6.98
CA ILE A 24 -5.78 -7.07 -8.12
C ILE A 24 -7.24 -7.38 -7.73
N ALA A 25 -7.50 -8.48 -7.03
CA ALA A 25 -8.84 -8.83 -6.57
C ALA A 25 -9.40 -7.78 -5.57
N GLU A 26 -8.60 -7.26 -4.64
CA GLU A 26 -9.01 -6.17 -3.74
C GLU A 26 -9.36 -4.89 -4.50
N LEU A 27 -8.57 -4.53 -5.52
CA LEU A 27 -8.84 -3.35 -6.36
C LEU A 27 -10.11 -3.55 -7.19
N GLN A 28 -10.33 -4.75 -7.72
CA GLN A 28 -11.53 -5.08 -8.47
C GLN A 28 -12.77 -5.02 -7.57
N ALA A 29 -12.69 -5.55 -6.34
CA ALA A 29 -13.77 -5.46 -5.36
C ALA A 29 -14.14 -4.00 -5.04
N LYS A 30 -13.16 -3.08 -5.00
CA LYS A 30 -13.43 -1.64 -4.85
C LYS A 30 -14.12 -1.04 -6.07
N ILE A 31 -13.81 -1.50 -7.27
CA ILE A 31 -14.49 -1.05 -8.50
C ILE A 31 -15.95 -1.53 -8.52
N ASP A 32 -16.17 -2.76 -8.07
CA ASP A 32 -17.49 -3.40 -8.07
C ASP A 32 -18.41 -2.86 -6.95
N ASP A 33 -17.85 -2.19 -5.94
CA ASP A 33 -18.59 -1.50 -4.89
C ASP A 33 -19.41 -0.31 -5.48
N PRO A 34 -20.75 -0.33 -5.38
CA PRO A 34 -21.60 0.76 -5.88
C PRO A 34 -21.36 2.10 -5.17
N ALA A 35 -20.74 2.12 -3.98
CA ALA A 35 -20.37 3.35 -3.28
C ALA A 35 -19.15 4.04 -3.91
N THR A 36 -18.37 3.34 -4.74
CA THR A 36 -17.20 3.92 -5.41
C THR A 36 -17.64 4.82 -6.55
N SER A 37 -17.18 6.08 -6.52
CA SER A 37 -17.47 7.04 -7.59
C SER A 37 -16.85 6.64 -8.92
N GLU A 38 -17.48 7.00 -10.04
CA GLU A 38 -16.95 6.73 -11.39
C GLU A 38 -15.53 7.27 -11.59
N ALA A 39 -15.24 8.47 -11.06
CA ALA A 39 -13.90 9.05 -11.10
C ALA A 39 -12.86 8.18 -10.37
N GLN A 40 -13.24 7.57 -9.23
CA GLN A 40 -12.35 6.69 -8.49
C GLN A 40 -12.19 5.32 -9.19
N LYS A 41 -13.23 4.79 -9.83
CA LYS A 41 -13.14 3.56 -10.62
C LYS A 41 -12.10 3.68 -11.74
N ILE A 42 -12.05 4.82 -12.43
CA ILE A 42 -11.02 5.10 -13.46
C ILE A 42 -9.60 5.02 -12.87
N ASN A 43 -9.38 5.59 -11.68
CA ASN A 43 -8.08 5.54 -11.00
C ASN A 43 -7.70 4.10 -10.59
N LEU A 44 -8.66 3.32 -10.08
CA LEU A 44 -8.46 1.92 -9.71
C LEU A 44 -8.17 1.01 -10.92
N GLN A 45 -8.88 1.21 -12.03
CA GLN A 45 -8.62 0.52 -13.30
C GLN A 45 -7.19 0.78 -13.79
N THR A 46 -6.73 2.02 -13.64
CA THR A 46 -5.34 2.39 -13.98
C THR A 46 -4.35 1.67 -13.07
N ALA A 47 -4.62 1.55 -11.77
CA ALA A 47 -3.79 0.78 -10.85
C ALA A 47 -3.72 -0.71 -11.24
N ILE A 48 -4.84 -1.33 -11.62
CA ILE A 48 -4.89 -2.71 -12.10
C ILE A 48 -4.08 -2.87 -13.40
N LYS A 49 -4.22 -1.93 -14.34
CA LYS A 49 -3.43 -1.92 -15.58
C LYS A 49 -1.92 -1.89 -15.30
N LEU A 50 -1.46 -1.11 -14.33
CA LEU A 50 -0.04 -1.06 -13.94
C LEU A 50 0.48 -2.40 -13.40
N TYR A 51 -0.35 -3.22 -12.75
CA TYR A 51 0.03 -4.59 -12.39
C TYR A 51 0.16 -5.49 -13.61
N HIS A 52 -0.78 -5.41 -14.56
CA HIS A 52 -0.71 -6.19 -15.80
C HIS A 52 0.50 -5.81 -16.66
N ASP A 53 0.84 -4.52 -16.70
CA ASP A 53 2.00 -3.97 -17.39
C ASP A 53 3.33 -4.23 -16.64
N LYS A 54 3.28 -4.87 -15.47
CA LYS A 54 4.44 -5.16 -14.59
C LYS A 54 5.19 -3.90 -14.11
N GLU A 55 4.52 -2.75 -14.11
CA GLU A 55 5.02 -1.53 -13.48
C GLU A 55 4.82 -1.53 -11.96
N LEU A 56 3.86 -2.33 -11.49
CA LEU A 56 3.65 -2.65 -10.10
C LEU A 56 3.73 -4.18 -9.90
N PRO A 57 4.27 -4.65 -8.76
CA PRO A 57 4.79 -3.85 -7.66
C PRO A 57 6.10 -3.13 -7.96
N GLY A 58 6.31 -1.99 -7.31
CA GLY A 58 7.48 -1.16 -7.52
C GLY A 58 7.41 0.16 -6.77
N ARG A 59 8.06 1.19 -7.34
CA ARG A 59 8.03 2.55 -6.78
C ARG A 59 6.60 3.06 -6.68
N LEU A 60 6.32 3.83 -5.63
CA LEU A 60 5.03 4.48 -5.41
C LEU A 60 4.58 5.25 -6.66
N LYS A 61 3.35 5.01 -7.09
CA LYS A 61 2.67 5.68 -8.20
C LYS A 61 1.48 6.47 -7.65
N TRP A 62 1.32 7.69 -8.13
CA TRP A 62 0.16 8.53 -7.86
C TRP A 62 -0.72 8.54 -9.11
N ILE A 63 -2.02 8.32 -8.93
CA ILE A 63 -2.96 8.19 -10.03
C ILE A 63 -4.10 9.19 -9.83
N GLN A 64 -4.39 9.97 -10.87
CA GLN A 64 -5.50 10.90 -10.91
C GLN A 64 -6.02 11.02 -12.35
N ASP A 65 -7.34 11.06 -12.52
CA ASP A 65 -8.02 11.07 -13.81
C ASP A 65 -7.57 9.95 -14.77
N GLY A 66 -7.26 8.78 -14.21
CA GLY A 66 -6.80 7.62 -14.98
C GLY A 66 -5.38 7.74 -15.55
N LYS A 67 -4.57 8.65 -15.01
CA LYS A 67 -3.18 8.85 -15.41
C LYS A 67 -2.25 8.74 -14.22
N VAL A 68 -1.06 8.19 -14.46
CA VAL A 68 0.04 8.30 -13.49
C VAL A 68 0.57 9.74 -13.52
N VAL A 69 0.57 10.38 -12.36
CA VAL A 69 1.03 11.77 -12.18
C VAL A 69 2.22 11.82 -11.22
N GLN A 70 2.98 12.92 -11.25
CA GLN A 70 3.98 13.17 -10.23
C GLN A 70 3.27 13.72 -8.97
N LEU A 71 3.85 13.48 -7.79
CA LEU A 71 3.34 14.01 -6.53
C LEU A 71 3.13 15.53 -6.54
N LYS A 72 4.00 16.27 -7.24
CA LYS A 72 3.89 17.74 -7.36
C LYS A 72 2.68 18.22 -8.19
N ASP A 73 2.12 17.35 -9.04
CA ASP A 73 1.06 17.68 -9.99
C ASP A 73 -0.30 17.13 -9.54
N ILE A 74 -0.36 16.47 -8.38
CA ILE A 74 -1.60 15.90 -7.86
C ILE A 74 -2.47 16.96 -7.18
N ASP A 75 -3.76 16.94 -7.46
CA ASP A 75 -4.74 17.73 -6.72
C ASP A 75 -5.44 16.87 -5.66
N PHE A 76 -5.08 17.07 -4.39
CA PHE A 76 -5.66 16.32 -3.28
C PHE A 76 -7.14 16.64 -2.99
N HIS A 77 -7.71 17.68 -3.62
CA HIS A 77 -9.15 17.97 -3.54
C HIS A 77 -9.99 17.11 -4.49
N ARG A 78 -9.34 16.36 -5.38
CA ARG A 78 -10.00 15.50 -6.38
C ARG A 78 -9.73 14.02 -6.08
N PRO A 79 -10.62 13.11 -6.53
CA PRO A 79 -10.39 11.67 -6.39
C PRO A 79 -9.02 11.28 -6.96
N HIS A 80 -8.26 10.55 -6.15
CA HIS A 80 -6.92 10.08 -6.49
C HIS A 80 -6.70 8.68 -5.91
N TRP A 81 -5.68 8.00 -6.40
CA TRP A 81 -5.25 6.71 -5.89
C TRP A 81 -3.73 6.67 -5.74
N THR A 82 -3.27 5.91 -4.74
CA THR A 82 -1.86 5.67 -4.48
C THR A 82 -1.62 4.18 -4.46
N GLU A 83 -0.55 3.74 -5.13
CA GLU A 83 -0.20 2.32 -5.16
C GLU A 83 1.32 2.14 -5.18
N GLY A 84 1.80 1.09 -4.51
CA GLY A 84 3.24 0.78 -4.42
C GLY A 84 3.68 0.43 -3.01
N HIS A 85 5.00 0.23 -2.84
CA HIS A 85 5.56 -0.45 -1.67
C HIS A 85 5.11 0.06 -0.29
N LEU A 86 4.87 1.36 -0.12
CA LEU A 86 4.45 1.91 1.18
C LEU A 86 3.05 1.46 1.59
N GLN A 87 2.12 1.32 0.64
CA GLN A 87 0.74 0.94 0.93
C GLN A 87 0.68 -0.49 1.49
N GLN A 88 1.48 -1.40 0.93
CA GLN A 88 1.49 -2.79 1.37
C GLN A 88 2.27 -3.03 2.66
N ILE A 89 3.31 -2.24 2.94
CA ILE A 89 3.93 -2.27 4.28
C ILE A 89 2.89 -1.94 5.34
N SER A 90 2.01 -0.96 5.08
CA SER A 90 0.93 -0.61 6.01
C SER A 90 -0.11 -1.73 6.20
N THR A 91 -0.44 -2.50 5.16
CA THR A 91 -1.42 -3.61 5.29
C THR A 91 -0.84 -4.83 6.00
N GLN A 92 0.45 -5.08 5.87
CA GLN A 92 1.14 -6.16 6.62
C GLN A 92 1.47 -5.76 8.06
N ALA A 93 1.67 -4.46 8.32
CA ALA A 93 1.88 -3.93 9.66
C ALA A 93 0.60 -3.80 10.49
N MET A 94 -0.47 -4.58 10.20
CA MET A 94 -1.68 -4.63 11.03
C MET A 94 -1.26 -4.72 12.50
N ILE A 95 -1.41 -3.60 13.19
CA ILE A 95 -1.05 -3.45 14.60
C ILE A 95 -1.85 -4.54 15.32
N PRO A 96 -1.21 -5.45 16.07
CA PRO A 96 -1.95 -6.42 16.85
C PRO A 96 -2.95 -5.62 17.68
N ALA A 97 -4.24 -5.95 17.57
CA ALA A 97 -5.25 -5.30 18.40
C ALA A 97 -4.76 -5.38 19.84
N THR A 98 -4.36 -4.23 20.40
CA THR A 98 -3.98 -4.15 21.80
C THR A 98 -5.19 -4.63 22.58
N LYS A 99 -5.15 -5.86 23.10
CA LYS A 99 -6.11 -6.28 24.11
C LYS A 99 -6.05 -5.23 25.21
N PRO A 100 -7.15 -4.60 25.62
CA PRO A 100 -7.13 -3.77 26.80
C PRO A 100 -6.75 -4.69 27.96
N ASP A 101 -5.61 -4.42 28.59
CA ASP A 101 -5.14 -5.16 29.75
C ASP A 101 -6.12 -4.91 30.91
N PRO A 102 -6.82 -5.92 31.43
CA PRO A 102 -7.62 -5.76 32.63
C PRO A 102 -6.74 -6.10 33.81
N SER A 103 -6.05 -5.11 34.39
CA SER A 103 -5.77 -5.01 35.84
C SER A 103 -4.63 -4.06 36.13
N SER A 104 -4.97 -2.92 36.70
CA SER A 104 -4.17 -2.31 37.74
C SER A 104 -5.08 -2.17 38.95
N GLU A 105 -5.11 -3.22 39.78
CA GLU A 105 -5.56 -3.12 41.16
C GLU A 105 -4.32 -2.75 42.00
N PRO A 106 -4.32 -1.63 42.74
CA PRO A 106 -3.21 -1.26 43.63
C PRO A 106 -3.23 -2.13 44.91
N PRO A 107 -2.11 -2.17 45.67
CA PRO A 107 -1.83 -3.17 46.71
C PRO A 107 -2.79 -3.20 47.91
#